data_AF-A0A1J5S2F5-F1
#
_entry.id   AF-A0A1J5S2F5-F1
#
_cell.length_a   1.000
_cell.length_b   1.000
_cell.length_c   1.000
_cell.angle_alpha   90.00
_cell.angle_beta   90.00
_cell.angle_gamma   90.00
#
_symmetry.space_group_name_H-M   'P 1'
#
loop_
_entity.id
_entity.type
_entity.pdbx_description
1 polymer ?
#
loop_
_entity_poly.entity_id
_entity_poly.type
_entity_poly.pdbx_seq_one_letter_code
_entity_poly.pdbx_strand_id
1 'polypeptide(L)'
;MMKALRRSSRFICSRLAPMLLASLFMAGCRTVPVVPHAVGCDASPQLLASKCLPPGQLEDNATFAAVVDTMQADRQALRECGMTVDALIKTIRQCNRATDEYNKKIDAINSAK
;
A
#
# COMPACT_ATOMS: atom_id res chain seq x y z
N MET A 1 8.39 84.44 -20.82
CA MET A 1 7.18 83.69 -20.43
C MET A 1 7.21 82.29 -21.06
N MET A 2 6.40 81.37 -20.54
CA MET A 2 6.09 80.01 -21.05
C MET A 2 7.15 78.90 -20.87
N LYS A 3 6.69 77.84 -20.18
CA LYS A 3 7.32 76.52 -19.96
C LYS A 3 6.96 75.55 -21.11
N ALA A 4 7.50 74.32 -21.02
CA ALA A 4 7.02 73.03 -21.58
C ALA A 4 7.86 72.44 -22.74
N LEU A 5 7.99 71.11 -22.89
CA LEU A 5 7.83 70.00 -21.92
C LEU A 5 8.73 68.82 -22.35
N ARG A 6 9.57 68.27 -21.46
CA ARG A 6 10.47 67.15 -21.84
C ARG A 6 10.95 66.25 -20.68
N ARG A 7 10.03 65.78 -19.81
CA ARG A 7 10.42 64.96 -18.64
C ARG A 7 9.34 64.01 -18.09
N SER A 8 8.73 63.16 -18.93
CA SER A 8 7.75 62.15 -18.46
C SER A 8 7.78 60.83 -19.26
N SER A 9 8.88 60.08 -19.17
CA SER A 9 9.00 58.77 -19.87
C SER A 9 9.91 57.74 -19.16
N ARG A 10 10.80 58.14 -18.24
CA ARG A 10 11.80 57.23 -17.64
C ARG A 10 11.44 56.62 -16.27
N PHE A 11 10.41 57.10 -15.58
CA PHE A 11 10.10 56.66 -14.20
C PHE A 11 9.19 55.43 -14.09
N ILE A 12 8.38 55.14 -15.10
CA ILE A 12 7.38 54.04 -15.04
C ILE A 12 8.05 52.67 -15.18
N CYS A 13 9.08 52.55 -16.02
CA CYS A 13 9.76 51.28 -16.29
C CYS A 13 10.55 50.72 -15.08
N SER A 14 10.92 51.57 -14.11
CA SER A 14 11.84 51.18 -13.03
C SER A 14 11.19 50.48 -11.83
N ARG A 15 9.86 50.59 -11.64
CA ARG A 15 9.16 49.96 -10.50
C ARG A 15 8.34 48.72 -10.84
N LEU A 16 8.03 48.50 -12.12
CA LEU A 16 7.36 47.28 -12.60
C LEU A 16 8.33 46.09 -12.73
N ALA A 17 9.59 46.34 -13.11
CA ALA A 17 10.62 45.31 -13.24
C ALA A 17 10.84 44.45 -11.97
N PRO A 18 11.03 45.01 -10.76
CA PRO A 18 11.24 44.19 -9.56
C PRO A 18 9.98 43.40 -9.12
N MET A 19 8.77 43.91 -9.37
CA MET A 19 7.54 43.16 -9.07
C MET A 19 7.35 41.95 -9.99
N LEU A 20 7.63 42.09 -11.29
CA LEU A 20 7.60 40.97 -12.24
C LEU A 20 8.67 39.93 -11.90
N LEU A 21 9.87 40.36 -11.51
CA LEU A 21 10.94 39.44 -11.09
C LEU A 21 10.56 38.63 -9.85
N ALA A 22 9.91 39.26 -8.85
CA ALA A 22 9.44 38.58 -7.64
C ALA A 22 8.35 37.53 -7.94
N SER A 23 7.45 37.80 -8.89
CA SER A 23 6.43 36.82 -9.30
C SER A 23 6.99 35.58 -10.00
N LEU A 24 8.17 35.68 -10.63
CA LEU A 24 8.83 34.53 -11.26
C LEU A 24 9.37 33.51 -10.25
N PHE A 25 9.80 33.94 -9.06
CA PHE A 25 10.33 33.04 -8.03
C PHE A 25 9.25 32.18 -7.36
N MET A 26 7.99 32.64 -7.31
CA MET A 26 6.88 31.87 -6.74
C MET A 26 6.30 30.82 -7.70
N ALA A 27 6.65 30.85 -8.99
CA ALA A 27 6.32 29.78 -9.93
C ALA A 27 7.18 28.51 -9.74
N GLY A 28 8.10 28.52 -8.77
CA GLY A 28 9.14 27.51 -8.54
C GLY A 28 8.75 26.32 -7.65
N CYS A 29 7.48 26.12 -7.28
CA CYS A 29 7.04 24.92 -6.58
C CYS A 29 7.07 23.67 -7.50
N ARG A 30 8.28 23.19 -7.79
CA ARG A 30 8.50 21.87 -8.41
C ARG A 30 7.99 20.80 -7.43
N THR A 31 6.77 20.32 -7.66
CA THR A 31 6.26 19.09 -7.07
C THR A 31 7.16 17.95 -7.54
N VAL A 32 8.09 17.51 -6.69
CA VAL A 32 8.93 16.35 -7.00
C VAL A 32 8.02 15.12 -7.00
N PRO A 33 7.85 14.40 -8.13
CA PRO A 33 7.03 13.19 -8.12
C PRO A 33 7.80 12.13 -7.34
N VAL A 34 7.33 11.88 -6.12
CA VAL A 34 7.70 10.75 -5.26
C VAL A 34 6.86 9.56 -5.70
N VAL A 35 7.50 8.43 -6.00
CA VAL A 35 6.76 7.20 -6.31
C VAL A 35 6.29 6.59 -4.99
N PRO A 36 5.00 6.26 -4.82
CA PRO A 36 4.49 5.68 -3.59
C PRO A 36 4.96 4.23 -3.42
N HIS A 37 5.11 3.80 -2.17
CA HIS A 37 5.36 2.41 -1.80
C HIS A 37 4.16 1.51 -2.09
N ALA A 38 4.43 0.24 -2.38
CA ALA A 38 3.43 -0.81 -2.42
C ALA A 38 2.97 -1.15 -0.99
N VAL A 39 1.67 -1.46 -0.86
CA VAL A 39 1.04 -1.87 0.40
C VAL A 39 1.41 -3.32 0.74
N GLY A 40 1.51 -3.63 2.04
CA GLY A 40 1.73 -5.01 2.50
C GLY A 40 0.52 -5.92 2.27
N CYS A 41 0.75 -7.23 2.23
CA CYS A 41 -0.29 -8.23 2.38
C CYS A 41 -0.60 -8.43 3.88
N ASP A 42 -1.28 -7.47 4.47
CA ASP A 42 -1.80 -7.58 5.84
C ASP A 42 -2.99 -8.54 5.86
N ALA A 43 -2.80 -9.71 6.47
CA ALA A 43 -3.90 -10.62 6.80
C ALA A 43 -4.32 -10.40 8.24
N SER A 44 -5.64 -10.38 8.50
CA SER A 44 -6.11 -10.20 9.87
C SER A 44 -5.66 -11.37 10.75
N PRO A 45 -5.30 -11.13 12.04
CA PRO A 45 -4.95 -12.20 12.95
C PRO A 45 -6.07 -13.24 13.11
N GLN A 46 -7.35 -12.84 12.92
CA GLN A 46 -8.48 -13.76 12.98
C GLN A 46 -8.57 -14.70 11.77
N LEU A 47 -8.17 -14.24 10.57
CA LEU A 47 -8.08 -15.08 9.37
C LEU A 47 -6.89 -16.04 9.45
N LEU A 48 -5.76 -15.60 10.00
CA LEU A 48 -4.60 -16.46 10.27
C LEU A 48 -4.82 -17.45 11.41
N ALA A 49 -5.64 -17.09 12.40
CA ALA A 49 -6.12 -17.98 13.45
C ALA A 49 -7.41 -18.72 13.07
N SER A 50 -7.68 -18.89 11.77
CA SER A 50 -8.82 -19.66 11.28
C SER A 50 -8.75 -21.08 11.82
N LYS A 51 -9.75 -21.43 12.64
CA LYS A 51 -9.88 -22.78 13.19
C LYS A 51 -10.48 -23.69 12.13
N CYS A 52 -9.93 -24.88 11.99
CA CYS A 52 -10.58 -25.94 11.22
C CYS A 52 -11.98 -26.22 11.76
N LEU A 53 -12.84 -26.80 10.93
CA LEU A 53 -14.18 -27.22 11.38
C LEU A 53 -14.05 -28.15 12.61
N PRO A 54 -15.01 -28.06 13.55
CA PRO A 54 -15.09 -29.03 14.64
C PRO A 54 -15.34 -30.45 14.07
N PRO A 55 -15.01 -31.51 14.82
CA PRO A 55 -15.33 -32.89 14.45
C PRO A 55 -16.80 -33.08 14.10
N GLY A 56 -17.09 -34.03 13.21
CA GLY A 56 -18.45 -34.47 12.92
C GLY A 56 -19.17 -34.92 14.19
N GLN A 57 -20.47 -34.62 14.27
CA GLN A 57 -21.29 -35.15 15.37
C GLN A 57 -21.62 -36.63 15.11
N LEU A 58 -21.66 -37.42 16.18
CA LEU A 58 -22.11 -38.80 16.15
C LEU A 58 -23.41 -38.91 16.93
N GLU A 59 -24.36 -39.66 16.40
CA GLU A 59 -25.59 -40.04 17.10
C GLU A 59 -25.29 -41.01 18.26
N ASP A 60 -26.08 -40.94 19.34
CA ASP A 60 -25.90 -41.77 20.55
C ASP A 60 -25.98 -43.29 20.27
N ASN A 61 -26.62 -43.69 19.16
CA ASN A 61 -26.76 -45.07 18.70
C ASN A 61 -25.92 -45.39 17.45
N ALA A 62 -24.90 -44.59 17.14
CA ALA A 62 -24.02 -44.79 16.00
C ALA A 62 -23.38 -46.20 16.00
N THR A 63 -23.42 -46.88 14.86
CA THR A 63 -22.73 -48.16 14.69
C THR A 63 -21.21 -47.95 14.68
N PHE A 64 -20.44 -48.99 15.03
CA PHE A 64 -18.97 -48.92 14.96
C PHE A 64 -18.45 -48.53 13.56
N ALA A 65 -19.12 -48.96 12.49
CA ALA A 65 -18.79 -48.55 11.13
C ALA A 65 -18.96 -47.02 10.95
N ALA A 66 -20.10 -46.47 11.35
CA ALA A 66 -20.36 -45.03 11.29
C ALA A 66 -19.36 -44.21 12.13
N VAL A 67 -18.94 -44.72 13.30
CA VAL A 67 -17.87 -44.12 14.10
C VAL A 67 -16.56 -44.04 13.30
N VAL A 68 -16.14 -45.16 12.70
CA VAL A 68 -14.89 -45.26 11.93
C VAL A 68 -14.92 -44.35 10.70
N ASP A 69 -16.03 -44.31 9.98
CA ASP A 69 -16.18 -43.50 8.76
C ASP A 69 -16.11 -41.99 9.09
N THR A 70 -16.83 -41.54 10.12
CA THR A 70 -16.76 -40.14 10.61
C THR A 70 -15.35 -39.78 11.06
N MET A 71 -14.66 -40.66 11.81
CA MET A 71 -13.27 -40.43 12.23
C MET A 71 -12.29 -40.35 11.05
N GLN A 72 -12.55 -41.05 9.94
CA GLN A 72 -11.74 -40.93 8.72
C GLN A 72 -11.99 -39.60 8.01
N ALA A 73 -13.26 -39.20 7.86
CA ALA A 73 -13.66 -37.93 7.27
C ALA A 73 -13.08 -36.73 8.04
N ASP A 74 -13.18 -36.73 9.37
CA ASP A 74 -12.61 -35.68 10.23
C ASP A 74 -11.10 -35.56 10.06
N ARG A 75 -10.39 -36.70 10.01
CA ARG A 75 -8.93 -36.72 9.79
C ARG A 75 -8.54 -36.18 8.41
N GLN A 76 -9.36 -36.41 7.39
CA GLN A 76 -9.14 -35.83 6.07
C GLN A 76 -9.39 -34.32 6.08
N ALA A 77 -10.52 -33.87 6.61
CA ALA A 77 -10.87 -32.45 6.72
C ALA A 77 -9.83 -31.64 7.51
N LEU A 78 -9.30 -32.18 8.61
CA LEU A 78 -8.22 -31.57 9.39
C LEU A 78 -6.90 -31.45 8.60
N ARG A 79 -6.57 -32.44 7.77
CA ARG A 79 -5.37 -32.39 6.90
C ARG A 79 -5.53 -31.33 5.80
N GLU A 80 -6.68 -31.28 5.14
CA GLU A 80 -6.99 -30.31 4.09
C GLU A 80 -7.00 -28.87 4.63
N CYS A 81 -7.59 -28.67 5.81
CA CYS A 81 -7.51 -27.42 6.54
C CYS A 81 -6.06 -27.01 6.84
N GLY A 82 -5.25 -27.92 7.41
CA GLY A 82 -3.85 -27.65 7.72
C GLY A 82 -3.02 -27.23 6.50
N MET A 83 -3.16 -27.95 5.37
CA MET A 83 -2.52 -27.60 4.11
C MET A 83 -2.94 -26.21 3.60
N THR A 84 -4.22 -25.85 3.76
CA THR A 84 -4.77 -24.56 3.34
C THR A 84 -4.23 -23.40 4.18
N VAL A 85 -4.15 -23.59 5.51
CA VAL A 85 -3.58 -22.60 6.44
C VAL A 85 -2.09 -22.39 6.17
N ASP A 86 -1.32 -23.46 5.98
CA ASP A 86 0.11 -23.37 5.62
C ASP A 86 0.33 -22.67 4.27
N ALA A 87 -0.49 -22.96 3.27
CA ALA A 87 -0.45 -22.30 1.96
C ALA A 87 -0.75 -20.80 2.07
N LEU A 88 -1.76 -20.41 2.87
CA LEU A 88 -2.09 -19.01 3.13
C LEU A 88 -0.92 -18.28 3.82
N ILE A 89 -0.38 -18.83 4.91
CA ILE A 89 0.76 -18.27 5.64
C ILE A 89 1.99 -18.11 4.72
N LYS A 90 2.28 -19.12 3.89
CA LYS A 90 3.38 -19.07 2.91
C LYS A 90 3.17 -17.96 1.89
N THR A 91 1.96 -17.81 1.36
CA THR A 91 1.60 -16.81 0.35
C THR A 91 1.75 -15.39 0.90
N ILE A 92 1.28 -15.14 2.12
CA ILE A 92 1.42 -13.84 2.80
C ILE A 92 2.89 -13.48 3.02
N ARG A 93 3.71 -14.42 3.50
CA ARG A 93 5.17 -14.23 3.66
C ARG A 93 5.87 -13.94 2.33
N GLN A 94 5.43 -14.57 1.23
CA GLN A 94 5.98 -14.33 -0.10
C GLN A 94 5.58 -12.95 -0.64
N CYS A 95 4.31 -12.55 -0.47
CA CYS A 95 3.85 -11.21 -0.84
C CYS A 95 4.62 -10.12 -0.09
N ASN A 96 4.70 -10.20 1.25
CA ASN A 96 5.40 -9.17 2.04
C ASN A 96 6.87 -9.04 1.65
N ARG A 97 7.56 -10.15 1.34
CA ARG A 97 8.93 -10.10 0.80
C ARG A 97 9.00 -9.39 -0.55
N ALA A 98 8.08 -9.67 -1.47
CA ALA A 98 8.03 -9.01 -2.78
C ALA A 98 7.72 -7.51 -2.64
N THR A 99 6.82 -7.13 -1.72
CA THR A 99 6.54 -5.74 -1.36
C THR A 99 7.79 -5.05 -0.79
N ASP A 100 8.53 -5.66 0.13
CA ASP A 100 9.79 -5.11 0.66
C ASP A 100 10.86 -4.92 -0.42
N GLU A 101 11.01 -5.88 -1.33
CA GLU A 101 11.95 -5.81 -2.46
C GLU A 101 11.55 -4.74 -3.49
N TYR A 102 10.26 -4.53 -3.71
CA TYR A 102 9.74 -3.44 -4.53
C TYR A 102 9.97 -2.07 -3.85
N ASN A 103 9.64 -1.97 -2.56
CA ASN A 103 9.75 -0.74 -1.78
C ASN A 103 11.19 -0.24 -1.69
N LYS A 104 12.18 -1.14 -1.53
CA LYS A 104 13.61 -0.79 -1.61
C LYS A 104 14.02 -0.18 -2.97
N LYS A 105 13.40 -0.61 -4.07
CA LYS A 105 13.64 -0.01 -5.40
C LYS A 105 13.00 1.37 -5.52
N ILE A 106 11.81 1.55 -4.92
CA ILE A 106 11.15 2.85 -4.81
C ILE A 106 11.99 3.83 -3.98
N ASP A 107 12.57 3.37 -2.85
CA ASP A 107 13.49 4.18 -2.04
C ASP A 107 14.73 4.60 -2.83
N ALA A 108 15.33 3.69 -3.61
CA ALA A 108 16.45 4.01 -4.48
C ALA A 108 16.10 5.05 -5.56
N ILE A 109 14.89 4.99 -6.15
CA ILE A 109 14.41 5.97 -7.13
C ILE A 109 14.13 7.33 -6.47
N ASN A 110 13.53 7.34 -5.27
CA ASN A 110 13.17 8.55 -4.56
C ASN A 110 14.38 9.25 -3.92
N SER A 111 15.45 8.52 -3.58
CA SER A 111 16.69 9.05 -2.99
C SER A 111 17.77 9.45 -4.01
N ALA A 112 17.64 9.02 -5.28
CA ALA A 112 18.54 9.41 -6.37
C ALA A 112 18.14 10.74 -7.07
N LYS A 113 17.38 11.60 -6.39
CA LYS A 113 16.86 12.89 -6.88
C LYS A 113 17.31 14.06 -6.01
#